data_AF-A0A2P5A2W8-F1
#
_entry.id   AF-A0A2P5A2W8-F1
#
_cell.length_a   1.000
_cell.length_b   1.000
_cell.length_c   1.000
_cell.angle_alpha   90.00
_cell.angle_beta   90.00
_cell.angle_gamma   90.00
#
_symmetry.space_group_name_H-M   'P 1'
#
loop_
_entity.id
_entity.type
_entity.pdbx_description
1 polymer ?
#
loop_
_entity_poly.entity_id
_entity_poly.type
_entity_poly.pdbx_seq_one_letter_code
_entity_poly.pdbx_strand_id
1 'polypeptide(L)'
;MPSLPEPLQRHVVSQFFGAIGNWLSKASILAFFIRVFGSLRWVRIACYALFVLLSMGTITHIGLFAVLCVPHGHEIWDFKLMMRCGTGAPVTVAVGACTLLIDIAIFVLPFPIISSLNMDKNKKRGLIIVFLIGFAIIVTSTVGLAYRIIVMNSTDDPTWNGANVSITAHFWNDHC
;
A
#
# COMPACT_ATOMS: atom_id res chain seq x y z
N MET A 1 12.27 35.92 -2.87
CA MET A 1 12.01 34.95 -3.96
C MET A 1 10.84 34.10 -3.51
N PRO A 2 9.77 33.92 -4.30
CA PRO A 2 8.52 33.37 -3.77
C PRO A 2 8.70 31.86 -3.54
N SER A 3 8.76 31.47 -2.27
CA SER A 3 8.63 30.09 -1.82
C SER A 3 7.34 29.48 -2.37
N LEU A 4 7.44 28.47 -3.23
CA LEU A 4 6.31 27.69 -3.75
C LEU A 4 6.15 26.38 -2.93
N PRO A 5 4.96 25.77 -2.87
CA PRO A 5 4.07 25.95 -1.73
C PRO A 5 3.96 24.67 -0.86
N GLU A 6 3.52 24.82 0.40
CA GLU A 6 3.03 23.79 1.35
C GLU A 6 2.60 22.41 0.74
N PRO A 7 1.77 22.36 -0.33
CA PRO A 7 1.37 21.11 -1.00
C PRO A 7 2.54 20.20 -1.43
N LEU A 8 3.68 20.74 -1.87
CA LEU A 8 4.79 19.89 -2.33
C LEU A 8 5.43 19.13 -1.17
N GLN A 9 5.65 19.81 -0.04
CA GLN A 9 6.19 19.18 1.17
C GLN A 9 5.23 18.11 1.69
N ARG A 10 3.92 18.41 1.74
CA ARG A 10 2.89 17.43 2.12
C ARG A 10 2.86 16.23 1.19
N HIS A 11 3.03 16.44 -0.12
CA HIS A 11 3.10 15.37 -1.09
C HIS A 11 4.33 14.48 -0.88
N VAL A 12 5.50 15.06 -0.64
CA VAL A 12 6.72 14.29 -0.38
C VAL A 12 6.57 13.43 0.88
N VAL A 13 6.07 14.02 1.97
CA VAL A 13 5.82 13.29 3.22
C VAL A 13 4.85 12.14 2.99
N SER A 14 3.72 12.37 2.30
CA SER A 14 2.72 11.33 2.06
C SER A 14 3.25 10.18 1.20
N GLN A 15 4.13 10.44 0.22
CA GLN A 15 4.78 9.40 -0.57
C GLN A 15 5.68 8.49 0.28
N PHE A 16 6.47 9.06 1.20
CA PHE A 16 7.31 8.26 2.10
C PHE A 16 6.47 7.37 3.04
N PHE A 17 5.47 7.95 3.70
CA PHE A 17 4.58 7.18 4.57
C PHE A 17 3.80 6.11 3.80
N GLY A 18 3.33 6.43 2.59
CA GLY A 18 2.65 5.49 1.71
C GLY A 18 3.53 4.31 1.30
N ALA A 19 4.78 4.58 0.91
CA ALA A 19 5.73 3.53 0.52
C ALA A 19 6.04 2.57 1.69
N ILE A 20 6.23 3.10 2.89
CA ILE A 20 6.48 2.30 4.10
C ILE A 20 5.25 1.47 4.47
N GLY A 21 4.06 2.06 4.45
CA GLY A 21 2.81 1.35 4.74
C GLY A 21 2.53 0.22 3.73
N ASN A 22 2.79 0.48 2.45
CA ASN A 22 2.68 -0.53 1.40
C ASN A 22 3.66 -1.70 1.62
N TRP A 23 4.90 -1.41 2.01
CA TRP A 23 5.88 -2.45 2.32
C TRP A 23 5.45 -3.28 3.54
N LEU A 24 5.04 -2.62 4.62
CA LEU A 24 4.71 -3.27 5.89
C LEU A 24 3.49 -4.19 5.77
N SER A 25 2.47 -3.75 5.03
CA SER A 25 1.27 -4.57 4.77
C SER A 25 1.60 -5.88 4.07
N LYS A 26 2.42 -5.84 3.01
CA LYS A 26 2.83 -7.03 2.25
C LYS A 26 3.82 -7.88 3.05
N ALA A 27 4.77 -7.26 3.74
CA ALA A 27 5.68 -7.95 4.65
C ALA A 27 4.95 -8.77 5.72
N SER A 28 3.89 -8.21 6.31
CA SER A 28 3.03 -8.90 7.28
C SER A 28 2.35 -10.14 6.67
N ILE A 29 1.79 -10.00 5.45
CA ILE A 29 1.18 -11.10 4.72
C ILE A 29 2.20 -12.21 4.46
N LEU A 30 3.38 -11.88 3.92
CA LEU A 30 4.44 -12.85 3.65
C LEU A 30 4.92 -13.54 4.93
N ALA A 31 5.13 -12.80 6.02
CA ALA A 31 5.53 -13.35 7.30
C ALA A 31 4.48 -14.34 7.83
N PHE A 32 3.19 -14.02 7.68
CA PHE A 32 2.10 -14.92 8.01
C PHE A 32 2.13 -16.19 7.13
N PHE A 33 2.34 -16.06 5.81
CA PHE A 33 2.48 -17.21 4.91
C PHE A 33 3.68 -18.10 5.28
N ILE A 34 4.82 -17.53 5.64
CA ILE A 34 5.99 -18.29 6.11
C ILE A 34 5.68 -19.00 7.42
N ARG A 35 4.96 -18.37 8.36
CA ARG A 35 4.61 -18.99 9.64
C ARG A 35 3.67 -20.18 9.47
N VAL A 36 2.69 -20.07 8.56
CA VAL A 36 1.68 -21.13 8.35
C VAL A 36 2.19 -22.23 7.41
N PHE A 37 2.81 -21.86 6.30
CA PHE A 37 3.20 -22.78 5.22
C PHE A 37 4.72 -22.98 5.12
N GLY A 38 5.53 -22.46 6.04
CA GLY A 38 6.99 -22.57 6.01
C GLY A 38 7.54 -24.00 6.09
N SER A 39 6.69 -24.98 6.37
CA SER A 39 6.99 -26.40 6.21
C SER A 39 7.19 -26.80 4.73
N LEU A 40 6.60 -26.08 3.78
CA LEU A 40 6.84 -26.25 2.35
C LEU A 40 8.06 -25.45 1.92
N ARG A 41 9.12 -26.14 1.48
CA ARG A 41 10.37 -25.50 1.04
C ARG A 41 10.14 -24.53 -0.11
N TRP A 42 9.31 -24.86 -1.10
CA TRP A 42 9.02 -23.94 -2.22
C TRP A 42 8.31 -22.67 -1.75
N VAL A 43 7.38 -22.76 -0.79
CA VAL A 43 6.60 -21.60 -0.33
C VAL A 43 7.53 -20.69 0.46
N ARG A 44 8.37 -21.29 1.30
CA ARG A 44 9.38 -20.55 2.06
C ARG A 44 10.32 -19.78 1.12
N ILE A 45 10.87 -20.43 0.11
CA ILE A 45 11.77 -19.79 -0.88
C ILE A 45 11.03 -18.68 -1.63
N ALA A 46 9.81 -18.95 -2.13
CA ALA A 46 9.02 -17.95 -2.83
C ALA A 46 8.71 -16.72 -1.96
N CYS A 47 8.29 -16.92 -0.70
CA CYS A 47 8.03 -15.82 0.22
C CYS A 47 9.30 -15.02 0.52
N TYR A 48 10.46 -15.66 0.78
CA TYR A 48 11.70 -14.91 0.98
C TYR A 48 12.14 -14.15 -0.28
N ALA A 49 12.00 -14.76 -1.47
CA ALA A 49 12.31 -14.09 -2.73
C ALA A 49 11.41 -12.85 -2.93
N LEU A 50 10.09 -12.99 -2.73
CA LEU A 50 9.15 -11.88 -2.79
C LEU A 50 9.44 -10.81 -1.73
N PHE A 51 9.84 -11.19 -0.52
CA PHE A 51 10.21 -10.25 0.54
C PHE A 51 11.44 -9.41 0.16
N VAL A 52 12.47 -10.05 -0.40
CA VAL A 52 13.68 -9.38 -0.87
C VAL A 52 13.38 -8.48 -2.07
N LEU A 53 12.60 -8.95 -3.05
CA LEU A 53 12.21 -8.12 -4.19
C LEU A 53 11.40 -6.90 -3.75
N LEU A 54 10.49 -7.08 -2.79
CA LEU A 54 9.69 -5.99 -2.22
C LEU A 54 10.58 -4.96 -1.50
N SER A 55 11.50 -5.42 -0.64
CA SER A 55 12.40 -4.50 0.08
C SER A 55 13.34 -3.77 -0.88
N MET A 56 13.90 -4.44 -1.87
CA MET A 56 14.72 -3.81 -2.91
C MET A 56 13.92 -2.75 -3.68
N GLY A 57 12.69 -3.04 -4.08
CA GLY A 57 11.81 -2.09 -4.77
C GLY A 57 11.52 -0.86 -3.92
N THR A 58 11.15 -1.05 -2.65
CA THR A 58 10.87 0.05 -1.72
C THR A 58 12.11 0.90 -1.42
N ILE A 59 13.26 0.28 -1.17
CA ILE A 59 14.53 1.00 -0.95
C ILE A 59 14.92 1.81 -2.18
N THR A 60 14.81 1.22 -3.38
CA THR A 60 15.11 1.93 -4.63
C THR A 60 14.18 3.12 -4.83
N HIS A 61 12.87 2.94 -4.58
CA HIS A 61 11.88 4.01 -4.70
C HIS A 61 12.16 5.16 -3.72
N ILE A 62 12.29 4.84 -2.42
CA ILE A 62 12.56 5.82 -1.36
C ILE A 62 13.89 6.54 -1.61
N GLY A 63 14.94 5.80 -1.98
CA GLY A 63 16.25 6.38 -2.26
C GLY A 63 16.24 7.31 -3.46
N LEU A 64 15.64 6.89 -4.58
CA LEU A 64 15.52 7.72 -5.78
C LEU A 64 14.69 8.98 -5.49
N PHE A 65 13.58 8.83 -4.78
CA PHE A 65 12.70 9.94 -4.41
C PHE A 65 13.41 10.92 -3.46
N ALA A 66 14.18 10.42 -2.50
CA ALA A 66 15.01 11.24 -1.61
C ALA A 66 16.11 12.00 -2.36
N VAL A 67 16.70 11.41 -3.40
CA VAL A 67 17.73 12.09 -4.20
C VAL A 67 17.11 13.16 -5.11
N LEU A 68 15.99 12.86 -5.76
CA LEU A 68 15.44 13.73 -6.80
C LEU A 68 14.47 14.79 -6.27
N CYS A 69 13.67 14.46 -5.25
CA CYS A 69 12.52 15.25 -4.82
C CYS A 69 12.69 15.94 -3.46
N VAL A 70 13.79 15.67 -2.73
CA VAL A 70 14.13 16.36 -1.48
C VAL A 70 15.27 17.36 -1.77
N PRO A 71 15.19 18.61 -1.29
CA PRO A 71 16.24 19.59 -1.50
C PRO A 71 17.53 19.19 -0.79
N HIS A 72 18.70 19.40 -1.42
CA HIS A 72 20.01 19.09 -0.83
C HIS A 72 20.78 20.37 -0.51
N GLY A 73 21.33 20.47 0.71
CA GLY A 73 22.16 21.60 1.13
C GLY A 73 21.40 22.93 1.17
N HIS A 74 21.77 23.89 0.31
CA HIS A 74 21.16 25.22 0.22
C HIS A 74 19.97 25.28 -0.76
N GLU A 75 19.56 24.15 -1.36
CA GLU A 75 18.38 24.13 -2.21
C GLU A 75 17.10 24.38 -1.39
N ILE A 76 16.17 25.13 -1.97
CA ILE A 76 14.86 25.41 -1.41
C ILE A 76 13.77 24.74 -2.26
N TRP A 77 12.57 24.64 -1.70
CA TRP A 77 11.40 24.02 -2.35
C TRP A 77 10.86 24.89 -3.50
N ASP A 78 11.57 24.87 -4.63
CA ASP A 78 11.28 25.68 -5.81
C ASP A 78 10.86 24.85 -7.03
N PHE A 79 10.35 25.52 -8.07
CA PHE A 79 10.00 24.88 -9.35
C PHE A 79 11.14 24.04 -9.97
N LYS A 80 12.39 24.44 -9.76
CA LYS A 80 13.57 23.68 -10.23
C LYS A 80 13.66 22.29 -9.58
N LEU A 81 13.33 22.19 -8.29
CA LEU A 81 13.26 20.92 -7.56
C LEU A 81 12.12 20.05 -8.11
N MET A 82 10.97 20.64 -8.41
CA MET A 82 9.83 19.92 -9.00
C MET A 82 10.18 19.35 -10.39
N MET A 83 10.86 20.13 -11.23
CA MET A 83 11.36 19.66 -12.53
C MET A 83 12.37 18.51 -12.37
N ARG A 84 13.29 18.61 -11.39
CA ARG A 84 14.25 17.54 -11.05
C ARG A 84 13.52 16.27 -10.61
N CYS A 85 12.54 16.38 -9.74
CA CYS A 85 11.71 15.26 -9.30
C CYS A 85 11.02 14.55 -10.48
N GLY A 86 10.53 15.32 -11.46
CA GLY A 86 9.91 14.80 -12.68
C GLY A 86 10.84 13.97 -13.57
N THR A 87 12.16 14.23 -13.56
CA THR A 87 13.12 13.43 -14.37
C THR A 87 13.20 11.96 -13.93
N GLY A 88 12.83 11.67 -12.68
CA GLY A 88 12.78 10.31 -12.14
C GLY A 88 11.58 9.48 -12.60
N ALA A 89 10.54 10.12 -13.17
CA ALA A 89 9.26 9.50 -13.48
C ALA A 89 9.37 8.17 -14.25
N PRO A 90 10.23 8.00 -15.28
CA PRO A 90 10.34 6.72 -15.99
C PRO A 90 10.81 5.58 -15.09
N VAL A 91 11.76 5.85 -14.19
CA VAL A 91 12.28 4.85 -13.25
C VAL A 91 11.24 4.52 -12.20
N THR A 92 10.51 5.51 -11.69
CA THR A 92 9.41 5.29 -10.74
C THR A 92 8.30 4.44 -11.34
N VAL A 93 7.96 4.65 -12.62
CA VAL A 93 7.00 3.82 -13.36
C VAL A 93 7.50 2.38 -13.49
N ALA A 94 8.77 2.17 -13.83
CA ALA A 94 9.35 0.82 -13.91
C ALA A 94 9.32 0.09 -12.55
N VAL A 95 9.71 0.78 -11.47
CA VAL A 95 9.64 0.23 -10.10
C VAL A 95 8.18 -0.06 -9.70
N GLY A 96 7.24 0.80 -10.09
CA GLY A 96 5.81 0.59 -9.88
C GLY A 96 5.29 -0.66 -10.58
N ALA A 97 5.67 -0.88 -11.84
CA ALA A 97 5.31 -2.09 -12.59
C ALA A 97 5.86 -3.36 -11.92
N CYS A 98 7.12 -3.35 -11.47
CA CYS A 98 7.70 -4.46 -10.72
C CYS A 98 6.94 -4.74 -9.41
N THR A 99 6.54 -3.68 -8.69
CA THR A 99 5.79 -3.81 -7.44
C THR A 99 4.39 -4.41 -7.69
N LEU A 100 3.73 -4.02 -8.78
CA LEU A 100 2.45 -4.61 -9.18
C LEU A 100 2.58 -6.10 -9.51
N LEU A 101 3.66 -6.51 -10.18
CA LEU A 101 3.93 -7.92 -10.46
C LEU A 101 4.11 -8.73 -9.16
N ILE A 102 4.78 -8.15 -8.16
CA ILE A 102 4.89 -8.76 -6.82
C ILE A 102 3.51 -8.92 -6.18
N ASP A 103 2.62 -7.95 -6.35
CA ASP A 103 1.26 -8.01 -5.80
C ASP A 103 0.44 -9.14 -6.39
N ILE A 104 0.52 -9.29 -7.72
CA ILE A 104 -0.09 -10.40 -8.42
C ILE A 104 0.51 -11.73 -7.93
N ALA A 105 1.84 -11.81 -7.77
CA ALA A 105 2.50 -13.02 -7.28
C ALA A 105 2.04 -13.40 -5.86
N ILE A 106 1.88 -12.44 -4.96
CA ILE A 106 1.37 -12.65 -3.60
C ILE A 106 -0.09 -13.12 -3.64
N PHE A 107 -0.91 -12.53 -4.52
CA PHE A 107 -2.31 -12.90 -4.69
C PHE A 107 -2.46 -14.31 -5.27
N VAL A 108 -1.58 -14.70 -6.21
CA VAL A 108 -1.60 -16.03 -6.81
C VAL A 108 -1.02 -17.08 -5.87
N LEU A 109 -0.06 -16.74 -5.01
CA LEU A 109 0.60 -17.66 -4.07
C LEU A 109 -0.33 -18.67 -3.35
N PRO A 110 -1.52 -18.30 -2.81
CA PRO A 110 -2.43 -19.26 -2.19
C PRO A 110 -3.03 -20.29 -3.15
N PHE A 111 -3.21 -19.98 -4.45
CA PHE A 111 -3.89 -20.86 -5.40
C PHE A 111 -3.09 -22.15 -5.71
N PRO A 112 -1.79 -22.09 -6.04
CA PRO A 112 -0.95 -23.28 -6.18
C PRO A 112 -0.95 -24.14 -4.93
N ILE A 113 -0.92 -23.53 -3.74
CA ILE A 113 -0.91 -24.26 -2.45
C ILE A 113 -2.19 -25.09 -2.28
N ILE A 114 -3.34 -24.58 -2.72
CA ILE A 114 -4.62 -25.31 -2.71
C ILE A 114 -4.60 -26.46 -3.72
N SER A 115 -4.10 -26.19 -4.93
CA SER A 115 -4.16 -27.16 -6.03
C SER A 115 -3.17 -28.30 -5.90
N SER A 116 -1.98 -28.05 -5.33
CA SER A 116 -0.85 -28.95 -5.48
C SER A 116 -0.70 -29.95 -4.31
N LEU A 117 -1.60 -29.96 -3.32
CA LEU A 117 -1.26 -30.67 -2.09
C LEU A 117 -2.41 -31.36 -1.35
N ASN A 118 -2.28 -32.69 -1.29
CA ASN A 118 -2.88 -33.63 -0.35
C ASN A 118 -2.31 -33.40 1.07
N MET A 119 -2.46 -32.15 1.57
CA MET A 119 -1.84 -31.64 2.79
C MET A 119 -2.59 -32.04 4.05
N ASP A 120 -1.82 -32.19 5.12
CA ASP A 120 -2.30 -32.42 6.47
C ASP A 120 -3.37 -31.39 6.88
N LYS A 121 -4.49 -31.87 7.42
CA LYS A 121 -5.77 -31.12 7.56
C LYS A 121 -5.63 -29.79 8.30
N ASN A 122 -4.60 -29.68 9.16
CA ASN A 122 -4.29 -28.49 9.94
C ASN A 122 -3.83 -27.29 9.10
N LYS A 123 -3.10 -27.50 8.00
CA LYS A 123 -2.63 -26.42 7.12
C LYS A 123 -3.70 -25.95 6.15
N LYS A 124 -4.56 -26.87 5.70
CA LYS A 124 -5.77 -26.55 4.93
C LYS A 124 -6.70 -25.61 5.71
N ARG A 125 -6.83 -25.82 7.03
CA ARG A 125 -7.65 -24.98 7.91
C ARG A 125 -7.12 -23.54 7.99
N GLY A 126 -5.80 -23.33 8.10
CA GLY A 126 -5.21 -21.98 8.11
C GLY A 126 -5.51 -21.19 6.83
N LEU A 127 -5.47 -21.86 5.67
CA LEU A 127 -5.79 -21.23 4.39
C LEU A 127 -7.27 -20.85 4.26
N ILE A 128 -8.16 -21.75 4.70
CA ILE A 128 -9.60 -21.50 4.72
C ILE A 128 -9.92 -20.30 5.62
N ILE A 129 -9.30 -20.20 6.80
CA ILE A 129 -9.51 -19.07 7.72
C ILE A 129 -9.10 -17.74 7.07
N VAL A 130 -7.95 -17.69 6.41
CA VAL A 130 -7.47 -16.45 5.77
C VAL A 130 -8.38 -16.05 4.60
N PHE A 131 -8.83 -17.03 3.82
CA PHE A 131 -9.76 -16.77 2.72
C PHE A 131 -11.13 -16.27 3.22
N LEU A 132 -11.64 -16.86 4.30
CA LEU A 132 -12.88 -16.41 4.96
C LEU A 132 -12.75 -15.01 5.56
N ILE A 133 -11.62 -14.69 6.19
CA ILE A 133 -11.35 -13.34 6.71
C ILE A 133 -11.29 -12.33 5.56
N GLY A 134 -10.57 -12.65 4.48
CA GLY A 134 -10.50 -11.80 3.28
C GLY A 134 -11.88 -11.56 2.67
N PHE A 135 -12.70 -12.61 2.56
CA PHE A 135 -14.08 -12.51 2.09
C PHE A 135 -14.95 -11.65 3.01
N ALA A 136 -14.85 -11.82 4.32
CA ALA A 136 -15.59 -11.03 5.30
C ALA A 136 -15.22 -9.53 5.25
N ILE A 137 -13.94 -9.21 5.03
CA ILE A 137 -13.50 -7.82 4.85
C ILE A 137 -14.14 -7.22 3.60
N ILE A 138 -14.11 -7.93 2.46
CA ILE A 138 -14.73 -7.45 1.21
C ILE A 138 -16.23 -7.22 1.39
N VAL A 139 -16.94 -8.14 2.04
CA VAL A 139 -18.38 -7.99 2.34
C VAL A 139 -18.61 -6.76 3.23
N THR A 140 -17.83 -6.61 4.30
CA THR A 140 -17.95 -5.47 5.23
C THR A 140 -17.68 -4.14 4.51
N SER A 141 -16.66 -4.08 3.66
CA SER A 141 -16.37 -2.89 2.85
C SER A 141 -17.48 -2.59 1.84
N THR A 142 -18.02 -3.61 1.18
CA THR A 142 -19.12 -3.44 0.21
C THR A 142 -20.40 -2.96 0.89
N VAL A 143 -20.74 -3.54 2.04
CA VAL A 143 -21.90 -3.11 2.85
C VAL A 143 -21.69 -1.69 3.38
N GLY A 144 -20.50 -1.35 3.86
CA GLY A 144 -20.18 -0.01 4.31
C GLY A 144 -20.29 1.02 3.18
N LEU A 145 -19.82 0.68 1.97
CA LEU A 145 -19.98 1.52 0.79
C LEU A 145 -21.45 1.64 0.36
N ALA A 146 -22.21 0.54 0.34
CA ALA A 146 -23.63 0.54 0.02
C ALA A 146 -24.42 1.40 1.01
N TYR A 147 -24.11 1.31 2.31
CA TYR A 147 -24.72 2.13 3.34
C TYR A 147 -24.38 3.62 3.15
N ARG A 148 -23.11 3.94 2.86
CA ARG A 148 -22.70 5.31 2.50
C ARG A 148 -23.46 5.81 1.27
N ILE A 149 -23.63 4.99 0.24
CA ILE A 149 -24.40 5.35 -0.97
C ILE A 149 -25.86 5.59 -0.62
N ILE A 150 -26.50 4.77 0.22
CA ILE A 150 -27.90 4.95 0.63
C ILE A 150 -28.07 6.26 1.42
N VAL A 151 -27.14 6.56 2.32
CA VAL A 151 -27.10 7.84 3.06
C VAL A 151 -26.86 9.02 2.12
N MET A 152 -25.97 8.87 1.14
CA MET A 152 -25.69 9.87 0.10
C MET A 152 -26.85 10.09 -0.87
N ASN A 153 -27.65 9.05 -1.14
CA ASN A 153 -28.82 9.13 -2.01
C ASN A 153 -30.04 9.72 -1.30
N SER A 154 -29.90 10.06 -0.01
CA SER A 154 -30.84 10.91 0.72
C SER A 154 -30.44 12.37 0.47
N THR A 155 -30.90 12.92 -0.67
CA THR A 155 -30.92 14.33 -1.15
C THR A 155 -29.76 15.30 -0.87
N ASP A 156 -28.64 14.92 -0.26
CA ASP A 156 -27.52 15.82 0.03
C ASP A 156 -26.18 15.26 -0.44
N ASP A 157 -25.44 16.10 -1.16
CA ASP A 157 -24.36 15.70 -2.06
C ASP A 157 -23.25 14.85 -1.40
N PRO A 158 -22.91 13.69 -2.02
CA PRO A 158 -21.94 12.73 -1.48
C PRO A 158 -20.53 13.29 -1.32
N THR A 159 -20.13 14.11 -2.27
CA THR A 159 -18.81 14.74 -2.35
C THR A 159 -18.64 15.80 -1.24
N TRP A 160 -19.74 16.46 -0.87
CA TRP A 160 -19.78 17.44 0.21
C TRP A 160 -19.64 16.76 1.57
N ASN A 161 -20.37 15.67 1.83
CA ASN A 161 -20.28 14.93 3.09
C ASN A 161 -18.95 14.19 3.31
N GLY A 162 -18.32 13.65 2.25
CA GLY A 162 -16.99 13.05 2.36
C GLY A 162 -15.90 14.06 2.74
N ALA A 163 -15.96 15.27 2.17
CA ALA A 163 -15.10 16.38 2.56
C ALA A 163 -15.44 16.88 3.99
N ASN A 164 -16.73 16.96 4.34
CA ASN A 164 -17.19 17.42 5.65
C ASN A 164 -16.82 16.46 6.79
N VAL A 165 -16.82 15.14 6.55
CA VAL A 165 -16.35 14.13 7.51
C VAL A 165 -14.83 14.23 7.72
N SER A 166 -14.09 14.57 6.67
CA SER A 166 -12.64 14.78 6.76
C SER A 166 -12.28 16.07 7.51
N ILE A 167 -13.08 17.13 7.33
CA ILE A 167 -12.92 18.43 7.98
C ILE A 167 -13.37 18.38 9.45
N THR A 168 -14.45 17.68 9.77
CA THR A 168 -14.93 17.52 11.16
C THR A 168 -14.05 16.59 11.99
N ALA A 169 -13.37 15.61 11.37
CA ALA A 169 -12.33 14.82 12.04
C ALA A 169 -11.10 15.65 12.45
N HIS A 170 -10.80 16.73 11.71
CA HIS A 170 -9.76 17.69 12.10
C HIS A 170 -10.21 18.61 13.24
N PHE A 171 -11.45 19.11 13.21
CA PHE A 171 -12.01 19.98 14.26
C PHE A 171 -12.15 19.30 15.63
N TRP A 172 -12.37 17.98 15.67
CA TRP A 172 -12.48 17.24 16.93
C TRP A 172 -11.13 16.96 17.61
N ASN A 173 -10.02 17.13 16.88
CA ASN A 173 -8.67 16.90 17.41
C ASN A 173 -8.05 18.16 18.04
N ASP A 174 -8.62 19.35 17.80
CA ASP A 174 -8.14 20.63 18.35
C ASP A 174 -8.89 21.06 19.64
N HIS A 175 -9.87 20.28 20.09
CA HIS A 175 -10.71 20.59 21.27
C HIS A 175 -10.71 19.49 22.36
N CYS A 176 -9.72 18.61 22.38
CA CYS A 176 -9.40 17.76 23.53
C CYS A 176 -8.11 18.20 24.21
#